data_AF-D7KUK4-F1
#
_entry.id   AF-D7KUK4-F1
#
_cell.length_a   1.000
_cell.length_b   1.000
_cell.length_c   1.000
_cell.angle_alpha   90.00
_cell.angle_beta   90.00
_cell.angle_gamma   90.00
#
_symmetry.space_group_name_H-M   'P 1'
#
loop_
_entity.id
_entity.type
_entity.pdbx_description
1 polymer ?
#
loop_
_entity_poly.entity_id
_entity_poly.type
_entity_poly.pdbx_seq_one_letter_code
_entity_poly.pdbx_strand_id
1 'polypeptide(L)'
;MENANENCPGPESETAGKSDSCAGCPNQEACSTAPKGPDPDLVAIAERMATVKHKILVCSCKGGVGKSTFSTQLSFALAGMVHQVGLMDIDICGPSIPTMLGLQGHEIYQSNLGWSPVYVEDNLAVMSIGFMVHPSESDEPAIWRGPRKNGLIKQFLKDVYWGEIDFLVVDSPPGTSDENITIVQSLAHTGIDGAIIVTTPQEISLIDVRKGVNFCKKIGVPVLGVVENMSGLSQPLTDIKFMKLVTETGSSIDVTQDMISCIRDNAPELLNVVACSQVFDSSGGGAERMCQEMGVPFLGKVPLDPQLCRAAEQGKSCFEDNKCSVSAPALKSIIEKVVASIKMKEDVLGGEEED
;
A
#
# COMPACT_ATOMS: atom_id res chain seq x y z
N MET A 1 -26.54 6.44 -17.31
CA MET A 1 -26.70 6.19 -18.76
C MET A 1 -28.16 6.43 -19.14
N GLU A 2 -28.64 7.68 -19.15
CA GLU A 2 -30.08 7.96 -19.40
C GLU A 2 -30.35 8.81 -20.65
N ASN A 3 -29.35 9.04 -21.52
CA ASN A 3 -29.51 9.83 -22.76
C ASN A 3 -28.87 9.16 -23.99
N ALA A 4 -28.92 7.84 -24.11
CA ALA A 4 -28.54 7.16 -25.35
C ALA A 4 -29.78 6.92 -26.21
N ASN A 5 -29.75 7.35 -27.47
CA ASN A 5 -30.80 7.05 -28.45
C ASN A 5 -30.91 5.53 -28.63
N GLU A 6 -32.11 4.97 -28.84
CA GLU A 6 -32.34 3.50 -28.90
C GLU A 6 -31.46 2.77 -29.93
N ASN A 7 -31.00 3.48 -30.98
CA ASN A 7 -30.16 2.95 -32.06
C ASN A 7 -28.67 3.36 -31.94
N CYS A 8 -28.20 3.71 -30.74
CA CYS A 8 -26.79 4.04 -30.53
C CYS A 8 -25.92 2.78 -30.66
N PRO A 9 -24.89 2.76 -31.54
CA PRO A 9 -24.00 1.61 -31.68
C PRO A 9 -23.11 1.37 -30.44
N GLY A 10 -23.13 2.28 -29.47
CA GLY A 10 -22.25 2.28 -28.30
C GLY A 10 -20.86 2.89 -28.62
N PRO A 11 -20.16 3.41 -27.59
CA PRO A 11 -18.88 4.10 -27.79
C PRO A 11 -17.73 3.18 -28.25
N GLU A 12 -17.78 1.90 -27.89
CA GLU A 12 -16.76 0.89 -28.24
C GLU A 12 -16.93 0.28 -29.64
N SER A 13 -18.03 0.59 -30.34
CA SER A 13 -18.31 0.02 -31.66
C SER A 13 -17.44 0.65 -32.75
N GLU A 14 -17.02 -0.15 -33.73
CA GLU A 14 -16.31 0.34 -34.92
C GLU A 14 -17.07 1.45 -35.66
N THR A 15 -18.40 1.44 -35.56
CA THR A 15 -19.29 2.45 -36.17
C THR A 15 -19.63 3.63 -35.26
N ALA A 16 -19.15 3.64 -34.00
CA ALA A 16 -19.33 4.75 -33.06
C ALA A 16 -18.83 6.08 -33.65
N GLY A 17 -19.67 7.11 -33.61
CA GLY A 17 -19.40 8.44 -34.19
C GLY A 17 -19.43 8.50 -35.72
N LYS A 18 -19.62 7.36 -36.40
CA LYS A 18 -19.58 7.20 -37.86
C LYS A 18 -20.90 6.73 -38.47
N SER A 19 -21.82 6.15 -37.69
CA SER A 19 -23.13 5.70 -38.17
C SER A 19 -24.12 6.85 -38.33
N ASP A 20 -25.14 6.63 -39.16
CA ASP A 20 -26.24 7.59 -39.36
C ASP A 20 -26.97 7.92 -38.04
N SER A 21 -27.04 6.95 -37.13
CA SER A 21 -27.62 7.14 -35.79
C SER A 21 -26.79 8.05 -34.86
N CYS A 22 -25.54 8.35 -35.21
CA CYS A 22 -24.69 9.29 -34.49
C CYS A 22 -24.84 10.73 -34.98
N ALA A 23 -25.50 10.98 -36.10
CA ALA A 23 -25.66 12.32 -36.66
C ALA A 23 -26.43 13.24 -35.70
N GLY A 24 -25.81 14.36 -35.31
CA GLY A 24 -26.39 15.32 -34.37
C GLY A 24 -26.21 14.93 -32.88
N CYS A 25 -25.49 13.85 -32.60
CA CYS A 25 -25.11 13.49 -31.23
C CYS A 25 -24.01 14.44 -30.72
N PRO A 26 -24.15 15.05 -29.52
CA PRO A 26 -23.13 15.92 -28.93
C PRO A 26 -21.75 15.26 -28.77
N ASN A 27 -21.72 13.92 -28.64
CA ASN A 27 -20.50 13.14 -28.44
C ASN A 27 -19.99 12.47 -29.73
N GLN A 28 -20.53 12.82 -30.91
CA GLN A 28 -20.20 12.15 -32.18
C GLN A 28 -18.70 12.16 -32.49
N GLU A 29 -18.05 13.31 -32.35
CA GLU A 29 -16.62 13.48 -32.62
C GLU A 29 -15.74 12.76 -31.59
N ALA A 30 -16.14 12.76 -30.31
CA ALA A 30 -15.46 12.01 -29.27
C ALA A 30 -15.53 10.49 -29.53
N CYS A 31 -16.70 9.96 -29.94
CA CYS A 31 -16.86 8.55 -30.28
C CYS A 31 -16.17 8.14 -31.59
N SER A 32 -16.00 9.07 -32.55
CA SER A 32 -15.34 8.76 -33.82
C SER A 32 -13.82 8.72 -33.70
N THR A 33 -13.26 9.49 -32.75
CA THR A 33 -11.83 9.61 -32.47
C THR A 33 -11.33 8.75 -31.31
N ALA A 34 -12.24 8.25 -30.46
CA ALA A 34 -11.91 7.32 -29.40
C ALA A 34 -11.19 6.08 -29.97
N PRO A 35 -10.08 5.62 -29.35
CA PRO A 35 -9.45 4.35 -29.70
C PRO A 35 -10.48 3.22 -29.64
N LYS A 36 -10.48 2.34 -30.63
CA LYS A 36 -11.42 1.21 -30.73
C LYS A 36 -10.65 -0.10 -30.67
N GLY A 37 -11.25 -1.09 -30.03
CA GLY A 37 -10.62 -2.38 -29.80
C GLY A 37 -9.83 -2.43 -28.48
N PRO A 38 -9.27 -3.61 -28.15
CA PRO A 38 -8.55 -3.80 -26.90
C PRO A 38 -7.34 -2.86 -26.86
N ASP A 39 -7.17 -2.20 -25.72
CA ASP A 39 -6.07 -1.26 -25.49
C ASP A 39 -4.72 -1.97 -25.73
N PRO A 40 -3.90 -1.51 -26.70
CA PRO A 40 -2.64 -2.16 -27.05
C PRO A 40 -1.65 -2.19 -25.88
N ASP A 41 -1.78 -1.27 -24.92
CA ASP A 41 -0.95 -1.29 -23.71
C ASP A 41 -1.19 -2.54 -22.87
N LEU A 42 -2.41 -3.12 -22.87
CA LEU A 42 -2.73 -4.29 -22.06
C LEU A 42 -1.94 -5.53 -22.49
N VAL A 43 -1.66 -5.68 -23.79
CA VAL A 43 -0.85 -6.80 -24.30
C VAL A 43 0.60 -6.66 -23.82
N ALA A 44 1.18 -5.48 -24.00
CA ALA A 44 2.56 -5.22 -23.56
C ALA A 44 2.70 -5.29 -22.03
N ILE A 45 1.69 -4.86 -21.27
CA ILE A 45 1.63 -5.03 -19.82
C ILE A 45 1.55 -6.50 -19.45
N ALA A 46 0.73 -7.31 -20.13
CA ALA A 46 0.62 -8.73 -19.85
C ALA A 46 1.95 -9.45 -20.08
N GLU A 47 2.64 -9.16 -21.19
CA GLU A 47 3.98 -9.70 -21.48
C GLU A 47 4.99 -9.26 -20.42
N ARG A 48 5.01 -7.98 -20.04
CA ARG A 48 5.95 -7.46 -19.04
C ARG A 48 5.71 -8.05 -17.66
N MET A 49 4.45 -8.22 -17.27
CA MET A 49 4.04 -8.68 -15.94
C MET A 49 3.99 -10.21 -15.83
N ALA A 50 4.28 -10.94 -16.90
CA ALA A 50 4.35 -12.41 -16.89
C ALA A 50 5.53 -12.94 -16.04
N THR A 51 6.61 -12.16 -15.90
CA THR A 51 7.79 -12.52 -15.08
C THR A 51 7.62 -12.23 -13.59
N VAL A 52 6.43 -11.78 -13.18
CA VAL A 52 6.10 -11.39 -11.81
C VAL A 52 5.14 -12.43 -11.24
N LYS A 53 5.61 -13.28 -10.32
CA LYS A 53 4.81 -14.40 -9.79
C LYS A 53 3.61 -13.96 -8.97
N HIS A 54 3.84 -13.11 -7.96
CA HIS A 54 2.78 -12.59 -7.11
C HIS A 54 2.68 -11.08 -7.19
N LYS A 55 1.45 -10.57 -7.20
CA LYS A 55 1.11 -9.15 -7.23
C LYS A 55 0.19 -8.84 -6.07
N ILE A 56 0.68 -8.05 -5.11
CA ILE A 56 -0.04 -7.67 -3.89
C ILE A 56 -0.33 -6.18 -3.94
N LEU A 57 -1.61 -5.82 -3.86
CA LEU A 57 -2.03 -4.43 -3.78
C LEU A 57 -2.13 -4.00 -2.31
N VAL A 58 -1.48 -2.92 -1.91
CA VAL A 58 -1.62 -2.35 -0.55
C VAL A 58 -2.49 -1.11 -0.66
N CYS A 59 -3.70 -1.20 -0.11
CA CYS A 59 -4.72 -0.16 -0.15
C CYS A 59 -4.93 0.50 1.22
N SER A 60 -5.46 1.71 1.20
CA SER A 60 -6.03 2.37 2.38
C SER A 60 -7.23 3.21 1.99
N CYS A 61 -8.15 3.43 2.92
CA CYS A 61 -9.37 4.18 2.63
C CYS A 61 -9.28 5.67 2.98
N LYS A 62 -8.19 6.07 3.67
CA LYS A 62 -7.88 7.45 4.04
C LYS A 62 -6.36 7.65 4.05
N GLY A 63 -5.92 8.89 3.83
CA GLY A 63 -4.52 9.27 3.95
C GLY A 63 -4.03 9.19 5.40
N GLY A 64 -2.72 8.98 5.58
CA GLY A 64 -2.07 9.05 6.90
C GLY A 64 -2.22 7.81 7.79
N VAL A 65 -2.76 6.69 7.30
CA VAL A 65 -2.85 5.43 8.07
C VAL A 65 -1.54 4.64 8.15
N GLY A 66 -0.47 5.11 7.52
CA GLY A 66 0.81 4.40 7.41
C GLY A 66 0.82 3.28 6.36
N LYS A 67 0.00 3.39 5.31
CA LYS A 67 -0.03 2.47 4.15
C LYS A 67 1.36 2.28 3.55
N SER A 68 2.02 3.37 3.14
CA SER A 68 3.34 3.32 2.51
C SER A 68 4.42 2.79 3.44
N THR A 69 4.34 3.11 4.75
CA THR A 69 5.21 2.49 5.76
C THR A 69 5.03 0.97 5.79
N PHE A 70 3.78 0.49 5.77
CA PHE A 70 3.49 -0.93 5.70
C PHE A 70 3.98 -1.56 4.39
N SER A 71 3.74 -0.92 3.23
CA SER A 71 4.22 -1.37 1.91
C SER A 71 5.74 -1.55 1.89
N THR A 72 6.48 -0.58 2.43
CA THR A 72 7.94 -0.64 2.57
C THR A 72 8.39 -1.78 3.48
N GLN A 73 7.81 -1.93 4.67
CA GLN A 73 8.21 -2.99 5.60
C GLN A 73 7.79 -4.39 5.12
N LEU A 74 6.66 -4.52 4.43
CA LEU A 74 6.28 -5.75 3.73
C LEU A 74 7.35 -6.13 2.71
N SER A 75 7.81 -5.17 1.92
CA SER A 75 8.84 -5.40 0.88
C SER A 75 10.18 -5.81 1.48
N PHE A 76 10.65 -5.13 2.54
CA PHE A 76 11.85 -5.53 3.28
C PHE A 76 11.73 -6.93 3.89
N ALA A 77 10.58 -7.28 4.47
CA ALA A 77 10.39 -8.60 5.05
C ALA A 77 10.42 -9.70 3.99
N LEU A 78 9.77 -9.49 2.85
CA LEU A 78 9.78 -10.44 1.73
C LEU A 78 11.21 -10.60 1.17
N ALA A 79 11.96 -9.51 1.03
CA ALA A 79 13.36 -9.54 0.62
C ALA A 79 14.25 -10.27 1.64
N GLY A 80 14.03 -10.04 2.94
CA GLY A 80 14.70 -10.76 4.04
C GLY A 80 14.33 -12.26 4.11
N MET A 81 13.23 -12.67 3.49
CA MET A 81 12.87 -14.08 3.25
C MET A 81 13.49 -14.64 1.95
N VAL A 82 14.46 -13.93 1.36
CA VAL A 82 15.23 -14.31 0.16
C VAL A 82 14.40 -14.36 -1.13
N HIS A 83 13.34 -13.55 -1.21
CA HIS A 83 12.57 -13.38 -2.44
C HIS A 83 13.11 -12.22 -3.29
N GLN A 84 12.90 -12.28 -4.61
CA GLN A 84 13.09 -11.13 -5.50
C GLN A 84 11.85 -10.23 -5.42
N VAL A 85 12.01 -8.99 -4.98
CA VAL A 85 10.91 -8.09 -4.64
C VAL A 85 10.95 -6.80 -5.47
N GLY A 86 9.83 -6.47 -6.08
CA GLY A 86 9.54 -5.15 -6.63
C GLY A 86 8.58 -4.38 -5.74
N LEU A 87 8.86 -3.10 -5.48
CA LEU A 87 7.95 -2.17 -4.84
C LEU A 87 7.59 -1.04 -5.82
N MET A 88 6.32 -0.97 -6.19
CA MET A 88 5.80 0.02 -7.13
C MET A 88 4.91 1.03 -6.40
N ASP A 89 5.31 2.29 -6.40
CA ASP A 89 4.58 3.41 -5.82
C ASP A 89 3.76 4.13 -6.90
N ILE A 90 2.44 4.00 -6.80
CA ILE A 90 1.46 4.65 -7.69
C ILE A 90 0.68 5.77 -6.99
N ASP A 91 1.09 6.18 -5.78
CA ASP A 91 0.48 7.30 -5.04
C ASP A 91 0.99 8.65 -5.56
N ILE A 92 0.55 9.02 -6.77
CA ILE A 92 1.00 10.21 -7.52
C ILE A 92 0.79 11.52 -6.75
N CYS A 93 -0.18 11.59 -5.85
CA CYS A 93 -0.50 12.81 -5.10
C CYS A 93 0.41 13.04 -3.89
N GLY A 94 1.12 12.02 -3.42
CA GLY A 94 1.95 12.10 -2.23
C GLY A 94 2.96 10.97 -2.16
N PRO A 95 3.87 10.86 -3.15
CA PRO A 95 4.84 9.76 -3.19
C PRO A 95 5.74 9.85 -1.96
N SER A 96 5.67 8.83 -1.12
CA SER A 96 6.43 8.77 0.14
C SER A 96 7.51 7.69 0.11
N ILE A 97 7.42 6.74 -0.82
CA ILE A 97 8.32 5.59 -0.90
C ILE A 97 9.78 5.99 -1.13
N PRO A 98 10.14 6.92 -2.05
CA PRO A 98 11.53 7.36 -2.20
C PRO A 98 12.12 7.95 -0.92
N THR A 99 11.33 8.72 -0.14
CA THR A 99 11.76 9.24 1.17
C THR A 99 11.94 8.11 2.17
N MET A 100 10.95 7.22 2.27
CA MET A 100 10.93 6.11 3.23
C MET A 100 12.01 5.06 3.00
N LEU A 101 12.68 5.09 1.84
CA LEU A 101 13.77 4.19 1.46
C LEU A 101 15.11 4.92 1.32
N GLY A 102 15.18 6.21 1.64
CA GLY A 102 16.41 7.00 1.52
C GLY A 102 16.87 7.19 0.07
N LEU A 103 15.98 7.04 -0.91
CA LEU A 103 16.25 7.12 -2.35
C LEU A 103 15.95 8.52 -2.93
N GLN A 104 15.90 9.55 -2.10
CA GLN A 104 15.68 10.92 -2.56
C GLN A 104 16.76 11.37 -3.57
N GLY A 105 16.33 12.04 -4.64
CA GLY A 105 17.22 12.51 -5.71
C GLY A 105 17.62 11.47 -6.75
N HIS A 106 17.12 10.22 -6.67
CA HIS A 106 17.27 9.26 -7.76
C HIS A 106 16.35 9.60 -8.93
N GLU A 107 16.80 9.28 -10.13
CA GLU A 107 16.06 9.47 -11.38
C GLU A 107 15.81 8.13 -12.07
N ILE A 108 14.78 8.07 -12.91
CA ILE A 108 14.50 6.88 -13.73
C ILE A 108 15.48 6.84 -14.90
N TYR A 109 16.23 5.74 -15.02
CA TYR A 109 17.11 5.51 -16.15
C TYR A 109 16.44 4.64 -17.22
N GLN A 110 16.53 5.08 -18.48
CA GLN A 110 16.12 4.28 -19.64
C GLN A 110 17.27 3.36 -20.06
N SER A 111 17.00 2.06 -20.14
CA SER A 111 17.88 1.05 -20.73
C SER A 111 17.28 0.51 -22.05
N ASN A 112 18.01 -0.37 -22.73
CA ASN A 112 17.52 -1.08 -23.92
C ASN A 112 16.35 -2.05 -23.61
N LEU A 113 16.18 -2.44 -22.34
CA LEU A 113 15.13 -3.38 -21.92
C LEU A 113 13.89 -2.68 -21.37
N GLY A 114 13.98 -1.37 -21.11
CA GLY A 114 12.96 -0.59 -20.42
C GLY A 114 13.54 0.34 -19.36
N TRP A 115 12.69 0.89 -18.51
CA TRP A 115 13.06 1.66 -17.34
C TRP A 115 13.69 0.76 -16.28
N SER A 116 14.87 1.15 -15.82
CA SER A 116 15.53 0.46 -14.72
C SER A 116 14.92 0.92 -13.39
N PRO A 117 14.44 0.01 -12.53
CA PRO A 117 14.09 0.36 -11.17
C PRO A 117 15.34 0.72 -10.36
N VAL A 118 15.12 1.39 -9.24
CA VAL A 118 16.17 1.77 -8.28
C VAL A 118 16.27 0.69 -7.21
N TYR A 119 17.45 0.12 -7.02
CA TYR A 119 17.67 -0.95 -6.04
C TYR A 119 18.00 -0.36 -4.66
N VAL A 120 17.27 -0.83 -3.63
CA VAL A 120 17.54 -0.55 -2.21
C VAL A 120 18.48 -1.62 -1.65
N GLU A 121 18.23 -2.88 -2.03
CA GLU A 121 19.05 -4.05 -1.73
C GLU A 121 19.21 -4.86 -3.03
N ASP A 122 20.11 -5.84 -3.05
CA ASP A 122 20.39 -6.66 -4.24
C ASP A 122 19.13 -7.38 -4.79
N ASN A 123 18.14 -7.64 -3.95
CA ASN A 123 16.87 -8.31 -4.27
C ASN A 123 15.62 -7.45 -3.99
N LEU A 124 15.77 -6.15 -3.74
CA LEU A 124 14.66 -5.22 -3.54
C LEU A 124 14.80 -4.01 -4.45
N ALA A 125 13.96 -3.98 -5.49
CA ALA A 125 13.91 -2.91 -6.49
C ALA A 125 12.65 -2.05 -6.32
N VAL A 126 12.75 -0.77 -6.64
CA VAL A 126 11.69 0.23 -6.41
C VAL A 126 11.44 1.04 -7.67
N MET A 127 10.17 1.30 -7.97
CA MET A 127 9.76 2.30 -8.94
C MET A 127 8.74 3.24 -8.33
N SER A 128 8.97 4.55 -8.44
CA SER A 128 8.06 5.57 -7.92
C SER A 128 7.99 6.77 -8.86
N ILE A 129 6.80 7.36 -8.94
CA ILE A 129 6.57 8.69 -9.51
C ILE A 129 7.47 9.76 -8.86
N GLY A 130 7.86 9.59 -7.60
CA GLY A 130 8.76 10.53 -6.93
C GLY A 130 10.14 10.65 -7.58
N PHE A 131 10.56 9.70 -8.42
CA PHE A 131 11.79 9.80 -9.22
C PHE A 131 11.64 10.65 -10.49
N MET A 132 10.40 11.01 -10.85
CA MET A 132 10.07 11.82 -12.04
C MET A 132 9.77 13.28 -11.70
N VAL A 133 9.53 13.58 -10.42
CA VAL A 133 9.27 14.94 -9.93
C VAL A 133 10.62 15.55 -9.53
N HIS A 134 11.07 16.56 -10.26
CA HIS A 134 12.35 17.19 -9.94
C HIS A 134 12.29 17.90 -8.58
N PRO A 135 13.36 17.87 -7.77
CA PRO A 135 13.41 18.56 -6.47
C PRO A 135 13.18 20.07 -6.56
N SER A 136 13.44 20.69 -7.71
CA SER A 136 13.13 22.11 -7.96
C SER A 136 11.63 22.38 -8.14
N GLU A 137 10.81 21.35 -8.27
CA GLU A 137 9.35 21.40 -8.42
C GLU A 137 8.63 20.83 -7.18
N SER A 138 9.34 20.44 -6.12
CA SER A 138 8.76 19.72 -4.96
C SER A 138 7.83 20.57 -4.09
N ASP A 139 7.95 21.91 -4.14
CA ASP A 139 7.06 22.85 -3.44
C ASP A 139 5.86 23.28 -4.29
N GLU A 140 5.80 22.90 -5.58
CA GLU A 140 4.62 23.10 -6.41
C GLU A 140 3.76 21.82 -6.42
N PRO A 141 2.47 21.89 -6.02
CA PRO A 141 1.61 20.72 -6.10
C PRO A 141 1.45 20.35 -7.56
N ALA A 142 2.05 19.24 -7.98
CA ALA A 142 1.95 18.77 -9.35
C ALA A 142 0.49 18.43 -9.65
N ILE A 143 -0.18 19.25 -10.46
CA ILE A 143 -1.59 19.03 -10.83
C ILE A 143 -1.63 17.99 -11.97
N TRP A 144 -1.58 16.72 -11.61
CA TRP A 144 -1.72 15.62 -12.57
C TRP A 144 -3.20 15.35 -12.87
N ARG A 145 -3.61 15.56 -14.13
CA ARG A 145 -4.97 15.22 -14.59
C ARG A 145 -5.12 13.69 -14.69
N GLY A 146 -6.33 13.18 -14.40
CA GLY A 146 -6.64 11.74 -14.37
C GLY A 146 -6.08 10.91 -15.54
N PRO A 147 -6.28 11.31 -16.82
CA PRO A 147 -5.74 10.57 -17.96
C PRO A 147 -4.21 10.44 -17.95
N ARG A 148 -3.49 11.47 -17.48
CA ARG A 148 -2.03 11.45 -17.36
C ARG A 148 -1.58 10.48 -16.26
N LYS A 149 -2.31 10.43 -15.15
CA LYS A 149 -2.07 9.47 -14.06
C LYS A 149 -2.27 8.03 -14.51
N ASN A 150 -3.39 7.76 -15.18
CA ASN A 150 -3.71 6.41 -15.68
C ASN A 150 -2.69 5.95 -16.72
N GLY A 151 -2.29 6.84 -17.63
CA GLY A 151 -1.22 6.57 -18.60
C GLY A 151 0.11 6.24 -17.93
N LEU A 152 0.46 6.93 -16.83
CA LEU A 152 1.68 6.64 -16.10
C LEU A 152 1.66 5.28 -15.39
N ILE A 153 0.54 4.90 -14.78
CA ILE A 153 0.38 3.57 -14.17
C ILE A 153 0.62 2.47 -15.21
N LYS A 154 0.00 2.61 -16.40
CA LYS A 154 0.25 1.69 -17.53
C LYS A 154 1.70 1.70 -17.96
N GLN A 155 2.33 2.88 -17.97
CA GLN A 155 3.74 3.01 -18.32
C GLN A 155 4.64 2.29 -17.32
N PHE A 156 4.39 2.39 -16.01
CA PHE A 156 5.14 1.63 -15.00
C PHE A 156 5.00 0.11 -15.20
N LEU A 157 3.80 -0.35 -15.52
CA LEU A 157 3.53 -1.77 -15.76
C LEU A 157 4.12 -2.29 -17.07
N LYS A 158 4.32 -1.42 -18.07
CA LYS A 158 4.78 -1.79 -19.41
C LYS A 158 6.28 -1.62 -19.59
N ASP A 159 6.80 -0.49 -19.13
CA ASP A 159 8.14 -0.02 -19.48
C ASP A 159 9.16 -0.39 -18.41
N VAL A 160 8.77 -0.63 -17.15
CA VAL A 160 9.73 -1.00 -16.08
C VAL A 160 10.20 -2.42 -16.27
N TYR A 161 11.52 -2.59 -16.37
CA TYR A 161 12.16 -3.89 -16.46
C TYR A 161 12.49 -4.41 -15.05
N TRP A 162 11.56 -5.18 -14.49
CA TRP A 162 11.73 -5.81 -13.17
C TRP A 162 12.65 -7.05 -13.19
N GLY A 163 12.81 -7.70 -14.35
CA GLY A 163 13.39 -9.04 -14.42
C GLY A 163 12.42 -10.11 -13.91
N GLU A 164 12.95 -11.19 -13.36
CA GLU A 164 12.18 -12.23 -12.68
C GLU A 164 11.99 -11.83 -11.22
N ILE A 165 10.74 -11.58 -10.80
CA ILE A 165 10.42 -11.21 -9.42
C ILE A 165 9.37 -12.14 -8.83
N ASP A 166 9.57 -12.51 -7.56
CA ASP A 166 8.63 -13.35 -6.83
C ASP A 166 7.44 -12.54 -6.34
N PHE A 167 7.67 -11.32 -5.86
CA PHE A 167 6.61 -10.45 -5.32
C PHE A 167 6.72 -9.03 -5.87
N LEU A 168 5.62 -8.52 -6.42
CA LEU A 168 5.41 -7.11 -6.70
C LEU A 168 4.41 -6.54 -5.68
N VAL A 169 4.90 -5.69 -4.79
CA VAL A 169 4.09 -4.91 -3.84
C VAL A 169 3.72 -3.59 -4.50
N VAL A 170 2.44 -3.29 -4.60
CA VAL A 170 1.94 -2.03 -5.19
C VAL A 170 1.37 -1.14 -4.10
N ASP A 171 2.03 0.00 -3.84
CA ASP A 171 1.56 1.02 -2.91
C ASP A 171 0.53 1.93 -3.62
N SER A 172 -0.75 1.71 -3.33
CA SER A 172 -1.85 2.37 -4.04
C SER A 172 -2.18 3.74 -3.42
N PRO A 173 -2.79 4.70 -4.14
CA PRO A 173 -3.25 5.94 -3.51
C PRO A 173 -4.38 5.69 -2.49
N PRO A 174 -4.57 6.57 -1.50
CA PRO A 174 -5.64 6.43 -0.52
C PRO A 174 -7.03 6.63 -1.15
N GLY A 175 -8.02 5.96 -0.57
CA GLY A 175 -9.42 6.02 -0.98
C GLY A 175 -9.77 5.00 -2.07
N THR A 176 -10.91 5.21 -2.72
CA THR A 176 -11.45 4.35 -3.79
C THR A 176 -11.32 5.08 -5.14
N SER A 177 -10.11 5.49 -5.47
CA SER A 177 -9.83 6.33 -6.64
C SER A 177 -9.71 5.56 -7.95
N ASP A 178 -9.76 6.26 -9.10
CA ASP A 178 -9.66 5.67 -10.45
C ASP A 178 -8.31 4.99 -10.71
N GLU A 179 -7.25 5.43 -10.03
CA GLU A 179 -5.92 4.79 -10.10
C GLU A 179 -5.98 3.33 -9.64
N ASN A 180 -6.75 3.03 -8.57
CA ASN A 180 -6.95 1.66 -8.09
C ASN A 180 -7.73 0.80 -9.08
N ILE A 181 -8.66 1.38 -9.83
CA ILE A 181 -9.39 0.67 -10.89
C ILE A 181 -8.44 0.41 -12.07
N THR A 182 -7.63 1.40 -12.42
CA THR A 182 -6.70 1.33 -13.55
C THR A 182 -5.66 0.23 -13.37
N ILE A 183 -5.05 0.12 -12.18
CA ILE A 183 -4.07 -0.95 -11.88
C ILE A 183 -4.71 -2.34 -11.98
N VAL A 184 -5.93 -2.51 -11.46
CA VAL A 184 -6.68 -3.78 -11.51
C VAL A 184 -7.05 -4.17 -12.93
N GLN A 185 -7.54 -3.22 -13.72
CA GLN A 185 -7.85 -3.45 -15.14
C GLN A 185 -6.60 -3.77 -15.96
N SER A 186 -5.50 -3.07 -15.67
CA SER A 186 -4.22 -3.26 -16.39
C SER A 186 -3.60 -4.63 -16.10
N LEU A 187 -3.78 -5.14 -14.88
CA LEU A 187 -3.29 -6.45 -14.46
C LEU A 187 -4.28 -7.59 -14.64
N ALA A 188 -5.45 -7.35 -15.24
CA ALA A 188 -6.51 -8.36 -15.34
C ALA A 188 -6.08 -9.67 -16.02
N HIS A 189 -5.16 -9.60 -17.00
CA HIS A 189 -4.65 -10.77 -17.74
C HIS A 189 -3.60 -11.59 -16.98
N THR A 190 -2.85 -10.96 -16.08
CA THR A 190 -1.79 -11.62 -15.29
C THR A 190 -2.20 -11.87 -13.84
N GLY A 191 -3.35 -11.35 -13.43
CA GLY A 191 -3.93 -11.56 -12.12
C GLY A 191 -3.31 -10.69 -11.03
N ILE A 192 -4.06 -10.55 -9.94
CA ILE A 192 -3.63 -9.98 -8.67
C ILE A 192 -3.98 -11.00 -7.59
N ASP A 193 -3.01 -11.36 -6.75
CA ASP A 193 -3.23 -12.36 -5.69
C ASP A 193 -4.27 -11.88 -4.69
N GLY A 194 -4.17 -10.60 -4.33
CA GLY A 194 -5.19 -9.85 -3.63
C GLY A 194 -4.71 -8.52 -3.08
N ALA A 195 -5.57 -7.89 -2.29
CA ALA A 195 -5.34 -6.62 -1.64
C ALA A 195 -5.20 -6.76 -0.12
N ILE A 196 -4.26 -6.03 0.46
CA ILE A 196 -4.15 -5.78 1.90
C ILE A 196 -4.72 -4.39 2.17
N ILE A 197 -5.64 -4.28 3.13
CA ILE A 197 -6.23 -3.00 3.50
C ILE A 197 -5.62 -2.53 4.83
N VAL A 198 -4.93 -1.40 4.79
CA VAL A 198 -4.35 -0.76 5.98
C VAL A 198 -5.32 0.27 6.55
N THR A 199 -5.55 0.22 7.86
CA THR A 199 -6.46 1.12 8.58
C THR A 199 -5.91 1.52 9.95
N THR A 200 -6.66 2.34 10.69
CA THR A 200 -6.39 2.73 12.08
C THR A 200 -7.61 2.46 12.96
N PRO A 201 -7.46 2.23 14.28
CA PRO A 201 -8.56 1.82 15.18
C PRO A 201 -9.65 2.89 15.44
N GLN A 202 -9.50 4.14 14.99
CA GLN A 202 -10.51 5.19 15.21
C GLN A 202 -11.87 4.77 14.63
N GLU A 203 -12.97 4.94 15.37
CA GLU A 203 -14.34 4.51 14.98
C GLU A 203 -14.76 4.99 13.57
N ILE A 204 -14.44 6.24 13.22
CA ILE A 204 -14.74 6.80 11.88
C ILE A 204 -14.06 5.97 10.77
N SER A 205 -12.91 5.38 11.06
CA SER A 205 -12.16 4.55 10.11
C SER A 205 -12.86 3.22 9.82
N LEU A 206 -13.71 2.68 10.71
CA LEU A 206 -14.38 1.38 10.47
C LEU A 206 -15.35 1.46 9.28
N ILE A 207 -16.01 2.60 9.11
CA ILE A 207 -16.83 2.89 7.93
C ILE A 207 -15.96 2.88 6.68
N ASP A 208 -14.77 3.46 6.77
CA ASP A 208 -13.83 3.52 5.66
C ASP A 208 -13.30 2.12 5.30
N VAL A 209 -12.97 1.27 6.28
CA VAL A 209 -12.57 -0.12 6.00
C VAL A 209 -13.70 -0.88 5.30
N ARG A 210 -14.95 -0.73 5.76
CA ARG A 210 -16.10 -1.37 5.12
C ARG A 210 -16.25 -0.93 3.66
N LYS A 211 -16.03 0.35 3.37
CA LYS A 211 -15.99 0.87 1.99
C LYS A 211 -14.84 0.27 1.19
N GLY A 212 -13.63 0.17 1.76
CA GLY A 212 -12.47 -0.44 1.12
C GLY A 212 -12.70 -1.90 0.75
N VAL A 213 -13.19 -2.71 1.70
CA VAL A 213 -13.51 -4.12 1.46
C VAL A 213 -14.57 -4.26 0.35
N ASN A 214 -15.64 -3.46 0.41
CA ASN A 214 -16.68 -3.48 -0.62
C ASN A 214 -16.16 -3.01 -1.98
N PHE A 215 -15.23 -2.05 -2.01
CA PHE A 215 -14.58 -1.60 -3.22
C PHE A 215 -13.74 -2.71 -3.85
N CYS A 216 -12.88 -3.39 -3.09
CA CYS A 216 -12.13 -4.56 -3.56
C CYS A 216 -13.05 -5.65 -4.13
N LYS A 217 -14.15 -5.97 -3.41
CA LYS A 217 -15.18 -6.91 -3.89
C LYS A 217 -15.81 -6.45 -5.22
N LYS A 218 -16.10 -5.16 -5.36
CA LYS A 218 -16.73 -4.59 -6.56
C LYS A 218 -15.82 -4.61 -7.79
N ILE A 219 -14.51 -4.46 -7.60
CA ILE A 219 -13.52 -4.49 -8.69
C ILE A 219 -12.91 -5.90 -8.91
N GLY A 220 -13.40 -6.91 -8.19
CA GLY A 220 -12.97 -8.30 -8.37
C GLY A 220 -11.62 -8.65 -7.75
N VAL A 221 -11.11 -7.86 -6.81
CA VAL A 221 -9.83 -8.14 -6.13
C VAL A 221 -10.07 -8.87 -4.80
N PRO A 222 -9.49 -10.06 -4.59
CA PRO A 222 -9.56 -10.77 -3.31
C PRO A 222 -8.96 -9.93 -2.19
N VAL A 223 -9.57 -9.91 -1.00
CA VAL A 223 -8.99 -9.25 0.17
C VAL A 223 -8.18 -10.28 0.95
N LEU A 224 -6.84 -10.17 0.89
CA LEU A 224 -5.92 -11.02 1.66
C LEU A 224 -6.07 -10.78 3.15
N GLY A 225 -6.40 -9.54 3.52
CA GLY A 225 -6.88 -9.20 4.84
C GLY A 225 -6.69 -7.74 5.21
N VAL A 226 -7.07 -7.41 6.44
CA VAL A 226 -7.01 -6.06 7.00
C VAL A 226 -5.93 -5.98 8.07
N VAL A 227 -5.14 -4.91 8.03
CA VAL A 227 -4.14 -4.55 9.03
C VAL A 227 -4.59 -3.29 9.76
N GLU A 228 -4.74 -3.39 11.08
CA GLU A 228 -5.01 -2.24 11.94
C GLU A 228 -3.68 -1.65 12.43
N ASN A 229 -3.21 -0.61 11.76
CA ASN A 229 -2.01 0.13 12.12
C ASN A 229 -2.29 1.17 13.22
N MET A 230 -1.23 1.64 13.87
CA MET A 230 -1.29 2.62 14.96
C MET A 230 -2.22 2.18 16.11
N SER A 231 -2.24 0.88 16.40
CA SER A 231 -3.11 0.27 17.40
C SER A 231 -2.58 0.50 18.82
N GLY A 232 -2.92 1.66 19.39
CA GLY A 232 -2.38 2.06 20.69
C GLY A 232 -0.90 2.42 20.63
N LEU A 233 -0.32 2.74 21.79
CA LEU A 233 1.10 3.04 21.96
C LEU A 233 1.73 1.90 22.76
N SER A 234 2.87 1.40 22.30
CA SER A 234 3.60 0.35 22.99
C SER A 234 5.10 0.57 22.83
N GLN A 235 5.81 0.68 23.95
CA GLN A 235 7.26 0.89 23.96
C GLN A 235 7.87 0.29 25.24
N PRO A 236 9.16 -0.05 25.24
CA PRO A 236 9.87 -0.44 26.46
C PRO A 236 9.65 0.59 27.56
N LEU A 237 9.45 0.14 28.80
CA LEU A 237 9.24 1.04 29.94
C LEU A 237 10.40 2.05 30.10
N THR A 238 11.61 1.63 29.74
CA THR A 238 12.83 2.45 29.75
C THR A 238 12.80 3.62 28.76
N ASP A 239 11.96 3.54 27.73
CA ASP A 239 11.84 4.56 26.68
C ASP A 239 10.72 5.56 26.99
N ILE A 240 9.91 5.30 28.03
CA ILE A 240 8.87 6.22 28.49
C ILE A 240 9.48 7.40 29.24
N LYS A 241 9.04 8.60 28.86
CA LYS A 241 9.32 9.83 29.60
C LYS A 241 8.37 9.96 30.80
N PHE A 242 8.90 10.05 32.00
CA PHE A 242 8.13 10.25 33.23
C PHE A 242 8.14 11.72 33.62
N MET A 243 6.95 12.33 33.71
CA MET A 243 6.80 13.74 34.04
C MET A 243 6.09 13.89 35.40
N LYS A 244 6.66 14.69 36.30
CA LYS A 244 6.03 15.10 37.55
C LYS A 244 5.34 16.44 37.35
N LEU A 245 4.02 16.49 37.55
CA LEU A 245 3.25 17.73 37.55
C LEU A 245 3.53 18.55 38.81
N VAL A 246 3.80 19.83 38.64
CA VAL A 246 3.88 20.83 39.71
C VAL A 246 2.55 21.58 39.73
N THR A 247 1.68 21.17 40.65
CA THR A 247 0.29 21.64 40.73
C THR A 247 0.16 23.14 40.97
N GLU A 248 1.17 23.77 41.57
CA GLU A 248 1.16 25.20 41.93
C GLU A 248 1.45 26.12 40.74
N THR A 249 2.26 25.66 39.77
CA THR A 249 2.72 26.46 38.62
C THR A 249 2.18 25.95 37.30
N GLY A 250 1.54 24.77 37.28
CA GLY A 250 1.11 24.09 36.06
C GLY A 250 2.27 23.57 35.20
N SER A 251 3.52 23.66 35.68
CA SER A 251 4.69 23.17 34.96
C SER A 251 4.90 21.67 35.18
N SER A 252 5.63 21.03 34.26
CA SER A 252 6.01 19.62 34.36
C SER A 252 7.53 19.50 34.42
N ILE A 253 8.02 18.63 35.29
CA ILE A 253 9.44 18.34 35.45
C ILE A 253 9.69 16.91 34.97
N ASP A 254 10.72 16.75 34.14
CA ASP A 254 11.18 15.43 33.71
C ASP A 254 11.87 14.72 34.90
N VAL A 255 11.31 13.59 35.30
CA VAL A 255 11.80 12.74 36.40
C VAL A 255 12.17 11.33 35.90
N THR A 256 12.43 11.19 34.59
CA THR A 256 12.67 9.90 33.96
C THR A 256 13.86 9.17 34.58
N GLN A 257 14.99 9.85 34.78
CA GLN A 257 16.18 9.23 35.37
C GLN A 257 15.96 8.76 36.81
N ASP A 258 15.27 9.57 37.62
CA ASP A 258 14.94 9.22 39.01
C ASP A 258 14.00 8.01 39.07
N MET A 259 12.98 7.97 38.20
CA MET A 259 12.06 6.83 38.09
C MET A 259 12.79 5.56 37.65
N ILE A 260 13.63 5.63 36.63
CA ILE A 260 14.39 4.47 36.15
C ILE A 260 15.38 3.98 37.21
N SER A 261 16.04 4.88 37.95
CA SER A 261 16.90 4.49 39.08
C SER A 261 16.10 3.78 40.17
N CYS A 262 14.94 4.34 40.55
CA CYS A 262 14.05 3.74 41.54
C CYS A 262 13.57 2.35 41.11
N ILE A 263 13.16 2.19 39.84
CA ILE A 263 12.76 0.89 39.29
C ILE A 263 13.93 -0.10 39.35
N ARG A 264 15.14 0.32 38.95
CA ARG A 264 16.32 -0.54 38.98
C ARG A 264 16.63 -1.06 40.40
N ASP A 265 16.48 -0.20 41.40
CA ASP A 265 16.82 -0.54 42.78
C ASP A 265 15.74 -1.38 43.48
N ASN A 266 14.47 -1.22 43.10
CA ASN A 266 13.33 -1.82 43.82
C ASN A 266 12.59 -2.92 43.05
N ALA A 267 12.61 -2.90 41.71
CA ALA A 267 11.85 -3.79 40.83
C ALA A 267 12.52 -3.92 39.44
N PRO A 268 13.78 -4.41 39.36
CA PRO A 268 14.56 -4.43 38.13
C PRO A 268 13.91 -5.25 37.00
N GLU A 269 13.04 -6.21 37.32
CA GLU A 269 12.25 -6.96 36.35
C GLU A 269 11.36 -6.07 35.47
N LEU A 270 10.92 -4.91 35.98
CA LEU A 270 10.09 -3.96 35.22
C LEU A 270 10.87 -3.27 34.10
N LEU A 271 12.21 -3.28 34.11
CA LEU A 271 13.03 -2.74 33.02
C LEU A 271 12.87 -3.52 31.70
N ASN A 272 12.38 -4.76 31.78
CA ASN A 272 12.11 -5.61 30.61
C ASN A 272 10.62 -5.64 30.23
N VAL A 273 9.79 -4.78 30.81
CA VAL A 273 8.35 -4.70 30.53
C VAL A 273 8.08 -3.68 29.43
N VAL A 274 7.09 -3.98 28.59
CA VAL A 274 6.52 -3.05 27.61
C VAL A 274 5.32 -2.36 28.23
N ALA A 275 5.29 -1.04 28.19
CA ALA A 275 4.16 -0.25 28.63
C ALA A 275 3.22 0.00 27.45
N CYS A 276 1.95 -0.37 27.63
CA CYS A 276 0.92 -0.29 26.60
C CYS A 276 -0.16 0.71 27.01
N SER A 277 -0.54 1.59 26.09
CA SER A 277 -1.66 2.52 26.26
C SER A 277 -2.61 2.41 25.08
N GLN A 278 -3.91 2.32 25.35
CA GLN A 278 -4.93 2.43 24.31
C GLN A 278 -5.16 3.91 23.99
N VAL A 279 -4.74 4.31 22.79
CA VAL A 279 -4.89 5.69 22.31
C VAL A 279 -6.29 5.96 21.76
N PHE A 280 -6.94 4.92 21.23
CA PHE A 280 -8.28 5.00 20.65
C PHE A 280 -9.18 3.97 21.32
N ASP A 281 -10.45 4.33 21.49
CA ASP A 281 -11.44 3.41 22.06
C ASP A 281 -11.63 2.20 21.14
N SER A 282 -11.43 1.01 21.71
CA SER A 282 -11.57 -0.27 21.03
C SER A 282 -12.75 -1.10 21.57
N SER A 283 -13.59 -0.51 22.43
CA SER A 283 -14.71 -1.17 23.11
C SER A 283 -15.71 -1.85 22.16
N GLY A 284 -15.83 -1.38 20.91
CA GLY A 284 -16.64 -1.99 19.87
C GLY A 284 -16.05 -3.22 19.17
N GLY A 285 -14.82 -3.64 19.49
CA GLY A 285 -14.12 -4.75 18.82
C GLY A 285 -13.30 -4.36 17.58
N GLY A 286 -13.32 -3.08 17.19
CA GLY A 286 -12.44 -2.49 16.18
C GLY A 286 -12.51 -3.15 14.79
N ALA A 287 -11.39 -3.12 14.07
CA ALA A 287 -11.32 -3.69 12.72
C ALA A 287 -11.50 -5.22 12.72
N GLU A 288 -11.09 -5.91 13.78
CA GLU A 288 -11.18 -7.37 13.89
C GLU A 288 -12.63 -7.85 13.85
N ARG A 289 -13.51 -7.26 14.67
CA ARG A 289 -14.95 -7.57 14.63
C ARG A 289 -15.55 -7.27 13.27
N MET A 290 -15.21 -6.13 12.68
CA MET A 290 -15.71 -5.73 11.36
C MET A 290 -15.27 -6.74 10.28
N CYS A 291 -14.05 -7.25 10.35
CA CYS A 291 -13.55 -8.28 9.44
C CYS A 291 -14.37 -9.57 9.55
N GLN A 292 -14.69 -10.01 10.77
CA GLN A 292 -15.55 -11.16 11.02
C GLN A 292 -16.95 -10.95 10.42
N GLU A 293 -17.56 -9.78 10.63
CA GLU A 293 -18.88 -9.44 10.06
C GLU A 293 -18.88 -9.40 8.53
N MET A 294 -17.77 -9.03 7.89
CA MET A 294 -17.64 -8.92 6.43
C MET A 294 -17.12 -10.20 5.76
N GLY A 295 -16.75 -11.21 6.55
CA GLY A 295 -16.16 -12.46 6.07
C GLY A 295 -14.80 -12.25 5.39
N VAL A 296 -13.96 -11.36 5.93
CA VAL A 296 -12.60 -11.12 5.42
C VAL A 296 -11.55 -11.37 6.51
N PRO A 297 -10.31 -11.75 6.16
CA PRO A 297 -9.27 -12.03 7.16
C PRO A 297 -8.83 -10.77 7.91
N PHE A 298 -8.66 -10.89 9.23
CA PHE A 298 -7.95 -9.90 10.03
C PHE A 298 -6.51 -10.36 10.23
N LEU A 299 -5.54 -9.62 9.67
CA LEU A 299 -4.13 -10.04 9.68
C LEU A 299 -3.48 -9.73 11.02
N GLY A 300 -3.82 -8.60 11.63
CA GLY A 300 -3.33 -8.23 12.95
C GLY A 300 -3.26 -6.73 13.18
N LYS A 301 -2.60 -6.39 14.28
CA LYS A 301 -2.47 -5.04 14.80
C LYS A 301 -1.00 -4.63 14.83
N VAL A 302 -0.69 -3.41 14.37
CA VAL A 302 0.65 -2.82 14.46
C VAL A 302 0.57 -1.62 15.40
N PRO A 303 1.25 -1.64 16.56
CA PRO A 303 1.20 -0.53 17.51
C PRO A 303 1.97 0.69 17.01
N LEU A 304 1.69 1.87 17.57
CA LEU A 304 2.56 3.02 17.41
C LEU A 304 3.91 2.73 18.08
N ASP A 305 4.95 2.75 17.26
CA ASP A 305 6.33 2.52 17.67
C ASP A 305 7.22 3.63 17.09
N PRO A 306 7.80 4.51 17.93
CA PRO A 306 8.71 5.56 17.46
C PRO A 306 9.93 5.02 16.68
N GLN A 307 10.36 3.78 16.97
CA GLN A 307 11.51 3.18 16.28
C GLN A 307 11.12 2.76 14.86
N LEU A 308 9.88 2.33 14.62
CA LEU A 308 9.37 2.08 13.27
C LEU A 308 9.35 3.37 12.44
N CYS A 309 8.92 4.48 13.04
CA CYS A 309 8.96 5.79 12.39
C CYS A 309 10.38 6.19 12.01
N ARG A 310 11.33 6.05 12.94
CA ARG A 310 12.75 6.34 12.70
C ARG A 310 13.35 5.44 11.61
N ALA A 311 13.00 4.16 11.58
CA ALA A 311 13.45 3.25 10.54
C ALA A 311 12.98 3.72 9.16
N ALA A 312 11.71 4.10 9.03
CA ALA A 312 11.16 4.66 7.80
C ALA A 312 11.85 5.99 7.40
N GLU A 313 12.07 6.91 8.35
CA GLU A 313 12.78 8.18 8.08
C GLU A 313 14.24 7.97 7.64
N GLN A 314 14.87 6.88 8.07
CA GLN A 314 16.26 6.55 7.75
C GLN A 314 16.42 5.67 6.52
N GLY A 315 15.32 5.27 5.87
CA GLY A 315 15.39 4.39 4.71
C GLY A 315 15.69 2.92 5.05
N LYS A 316 15.36 2.45 6.25
CA LYS A 316 15.81 1.15 6.77
C LYS A 316 14.68 0.17 7.08
N SER A 317 15.03 -1.10 7.01
CA SER A 317 14.22 -2.22 7.51
C SER A 317 14.04 -2.13 9.04
N CYS A 318 12.81 -2.34 9.52
CA CYS A 318 12.55 -2.41 10.96
C CYS A 318 13.02 -3.74 11.60
N PHE A 319 13.45 -4.72 10.80
CA PHE A 319 13.76 -6.08 11.24
C PHE A 319 15.23 -6.32 11.59
N GLU A 320 16.16 -5.44 11.18
CA GLU A 320 17.60 -5.69 11.30
C GLU A 320 18.21 -5.26 12.64
N ASP A 321 17.75 -4.12 13.18
CA ASP A 321 18.44 -3.43 14.29
C ASP A 321 17.96 -3.84 15.69
N ASN A 322 16.99 -4.76 15.82
CA ASN A 322 16.29 -5.12 17.07
C ASN A 322 15.69 -3.95 17.88
N LYS A 323 15.77 -2.71 17.39
CA LYS A 323 15.22 -1.51 18.04
C LYS A 323 13.69 -1.49 18.01
N CYS A 324 13.08 -2.03 16.95
CA CYS A 324 11.64 -2.11 16.78
C CYS A 324 11.05 -3.30 17.54
N SER A 325 11.25 -3.32 18.87
CA SER A 325 10.94 -4.48 19.72
C SER A 325 9.45 -4.85 19.77
N VAL A 326 8.55 -3.92 19.46
CA VAL A 326 7.10 -4.17 19.51
C VAL A 326 6.49 -4.26 18.11
N SER A 327 6.84 -3.34 17.22
CA SER A 327 6.26 -3.31 15.87
C SER A 327 6.81 -4.40 14.94
N ALA A 328 8.10 -4.74 15.02
CA ALA A 328 8.69 -5.72 14.11
C ALA A 328 8.13 -7.14 14.32
N PRO A 329 7.94 -7.66 15.55
CA PRO A 329 7.27 -8.95 15.74
C PRO A 329 5.83 -8.96 15.22
N ALA A 330 5.09 -7.87 15.43
CA ALA A 330 3.72 -7.73 14.95
C ALA A 330 3.64 -7.74 13.42
N LEU A 331 4.50 -6.96 12.75
CA LEU A 331 4.63 -6.92 11.29
C LEU A 331 5.04 -8.30 10.75
N LYS A 332 6.04 -8.94 11.36
CA LYS A 332 6.49 -10.27 10.95
C LYS A 332 5.34 -11.29 10.98
N SER A 333 4.56 -11.33 12.06
CA SER A 333 3.39 -12.22 12.16
C SER A 333 2.33 -11.93 11.09
N ILE A 334 2.07 -10.66 10.79
CA ILE A 334 1.15 -10.27 9.71
C ILE A 334 1.65 -10.75 8.36
N ILE A 335 2.93 -10.54 8.06
CA ILE A 335 3.55 -10.86 6.78
C ILE A 335 3.61 -12.38 6.57
N GLU A 336 3.91 -13.15 7.61
CA GLU A 336 3.84 -14.62 7.57
C GLU A 336 2.44 -15.11 7.20
N LYS A 337 1.37 -14.49 7.72
CA LYS A 337 -0.02 -14.82 7.34
C LYS A 337 -0.32 -14.47 5.88
N VAL A 338 0.21 -13.35 5.37
CA VAL A 338 0.07 -12.96 3.96
C VAL A 338 0.77 -13.97 3.04
N VAL A 339 2.01 -14.34 3.34
CA VAL A 339 2.75 -15.32 2.54
C VAL A 339 2.06 -16.69 2.59
N ALA A 340 1.57 -17.11 3.76
CA ALA A 340 0.84 -18.36 3.90
C ALA A 340 -0.46 -18.38 3.09
N SER A 341 -1.23 -17.27 3.06
CA SER A 341 -2.47 -17.21 2.30
C SER A 341 -2.26 -17.28 0.79
N ILE A 342 -1.15 -16.72 0.30
CA ILE A 342 -0.75 -16.81 -1.10
C ILE A 342 -0.34 -18.24 -1.45
N LYS A 343 0.51 -18.88 -0.65
CA LYS A 343 0.95 -20.28 -0.88
C LYS A 343 -0.21 -21.27 -0.87
N MET A 344 -1.15 -21.13 0.07
CA MET A 344 -2.34 -22.00 0.10
C MET A 344 -3.18 -21.89 -1.18
N LYS A 345 -3.19 -20.72 -1.83
CA LYS A 345 -3.90 -20.53 -3.10
C LYS A 345 -3.19 -21.25 -4.25
N GLU A 346 -1.87 -21.27 -4.25
CA GLU A 346 -1.08 -22.04 -5.23
C GLU A 346 -1.34 -23.54 -5.10
N ASP A 347 -1.33 -24.08 -3.88
CA ASP A 347 -1.57 -25.51 -3.63
C ASP A 347 -2.98 -25.95 -4.09
N VAL A 348 -4.00 -25.10 -3.90
CA VAL A 348 -5.37 -25.38 -4.35
C VAL A 348 -5.48 -25.35 -5.87
N LEU A 349 -4.85 -24.38 -6.55
CA LEU A 349 -4.87 -24.28 -8.01
C LEU A 349 -4.05 -25.39 -8.67
N GLY A 350 -2.93 -25.79 -8.08
CA GLY A 350 -2.10 -26.90 -8.57
C GLY A 350 -2.75 -28.28 -8.38
N GLY A 351 -3.65 -28.44 -7.41
CA GLY A 351 -4.38 -29.69 -7.18
C GLY A 351 -5.58 -29.92 -8.11
N GLU A 352 -6.12 -28.88 -8.74
CA GLU A 352 -7.24 -28.99 -9.70
C GLU A 352 -6.78 -29.37 -11.13
N GLU A 353 -5.48 -29.30 -11.43
CA GLU A 353 -4.92 -29.72 -12.73
C GLU A 353 -4.55 -31.22 -12.80
N GLU A 354 -4.64 -31.97 -11.68
CA GLU A 354 -4.27 -33.38 -11.60
C GLU A 354 -5.44 -34.39 -11.59
N ASP A 355 -6.70 -33.95 -11.67
CA ASP A 355 -7.91 -34.84 -11.65
C ASP A 355 -8.69 -34.93 -12.97
#